data_AF-A0A7S9WW05-F1
#
_entry.id   AF-A0A7S9WW05-F1
#
_cell.length_a   1.000
_cell.length_b   1.000
_cell.length_c   1.000
_cell.angle_alpha   90.00
_cell.angle_beta   90.00
_cell.angle_gamma   90.00
#
_symmetry.space_group_name_H-M   'P 1'
#
loop_
_entity.id
_entity.type
_entity.pdbx_description
1 polymer ?
#
loop_
_entity_poly.entity_id
_entity_poly.type
_entity_poly.pdbx_seq_one_letter_code
_entity_poly.pdbx_strand_id
1 'polypeptide(L)'
;MKKVKFIVFICLFILLPLAYFNGFIRISDLTSEQESIAKKYGGVYVFDEKLEREIDKREGERNKVNKEILKEVSNIQDKEEQNKQLRLLLQERFYDNPKLERVLSNGKRYYSRKDNIKIDNYKILNNYEEKLKEFMGKDYDQYENYLSINLGYFYIDNDTIVPISIGISTLYTEVIFGLYGDEASGIKFTKENTQRLIGDNKFYFIDNKFQKINK
;
A
#
# COMPACT_ATOMS: atom_id res chain seq x y z
N MET A 1 -11.83 -41.15 -39.52
CA MET A 1 -11.08 -40.95 -38.25
C MET A 1 -10.13 -39.73 -38.23
N LYS A 2 -9.55 -39.25 -39.36
CA LYS A 2 -8.61 -38.10 -39.35
C LYS A 2 -9.24 -36.72 -39.01
N LYS A 3 -10.47 -36.44 -39.46
CA LYS A 3 -11.15 -35.15 -39.23
C LYS A 3 -11.54 -34.90 -37.76
N VAL A 4 -11.94 -35.94 -37.02
CA VAL A 4 -12.32 -35.83 -35.60
C VAL A 4 -11.10 -35.53 -34.72
N LYS A 5 -9.96 -36.18 -35.00
CA LYS A 5 -8.69 -35.91 -34.29
C LYS A 5 -8.20 -34.47 -34.51
N PHE A 6 -8.44 -33.90 -35.70
CA PHE A 6 -8.08 -32.53 -36.03
C PHE A 6 -8.93 -31.49 -35.27
N ILE A 7 -10.25 -31.71 -35.17
CA ILE A 7 -11.16 -30.84 -34.41
C ILE A 7 -10.85 -30.89 -32.92
N VAL A 8 -10.60 -32.09 -32.37
CA VAL A 8 -10.22 -32.25 -30.95
C VAL A 8 -8.90 -31.55 -30.66
N PHE A 9 -7.93 -31.58 -31.58
CA PHE A 9 -6.65 -30.90 -31.42
C PHE A 9 -6.78 -29.37 -31.44
N ILE A 10 -7.64 -28.81 -32.30
CA ILE A 10 -7.95 -27.36 -32.32
C ILE A 10 -8.64 -26.93 -31.02
N CYS A 11 -9.63 -27.70 -30.56
CA CYS A 11 -10.31 -27.41 -29.31
C CYS A 11 -9.34 -27.44 -28.12
N LEU A 12 -8.39 -28.40 -28.08
CA LEU A 12 -7.38 -28.46 -27.03
C LEU A 12 -6.47 -27.22 -27.02
N PHE A 13 -6.04 -26.76 -28.21
CA PHE A 13 -5.18 -25.57 -28.34
C PHE A 13 -5.86 -24.26 -27.97
N ILE A 14 -7.18 -24.18 -28.10
CA ILE A 14 -7.98 -23.00 -27.68
C ILE A 14 -8.35 -23.10 -26.19
N LEU A 15 -8.72 -24.28 -25.70
CA LEU A 15 -9.15 -24.49 -24.31
C LEU A 15 -7.99 -24.46 -23.32
N LEU A 16 -6.79 -24.89 -23.70
CA LEU A 16 -5.61 -24.87 -22.83
C LEU A 16 -5.24 -23.45 -22.38
N PRO A 17 -5.11 -22.44 -23.27
CA PRO A 17 -4.92 -21.05 -22.87
C PRO A 17 -6.05 -20.51 -21.98
N LEU A 18 -7.31 -20.80 -22.32
CA LEU A 18 -8.48 -20.38 -21.53
C LEU A 18 -8.46 -20.94 -20.10
N ALA A 19 -8.01 -22.20 -19.93
CA ALA A 19 -7.83 -22.82 -18.63
C ALA A 19 -6.57 -22.32 -17.89
N TYR A 20 -5.48 -22.04 -18.61
CA TYR A 20 -4.22 -21.55 -18.01
C TYR A 20 -4.32 -20.10 -17.51
N PHE A 21 -5.12 -19.26 -18.18
CA PHE A 21 -5.32 -17.85 -17.82
C PHE A 21 -6.48 -17.62 -16.84
N ASN A 22 -7.09 -18.68 -16.27
CA ASN A 22 -8.28 -18.56 -15.43
C ASN A 22 -9.36 -17.64 -16.05
N GLY A 23 -9.54 -17.71 -17.38
CA GLY A 23 -10.58 -16.96 -18.10
C GLY A 23 -10.42 -15.44 -18.20
N PHE A 24 -9.33 -14.82 -17.70
CA PHE A 24 -9.11 -13.38 -17.80
C PHE A 24 -7.72 -13.07 -18.37
N ILE A 25 -7.66 -12.45 -19.55
CA ILE A 25 -6.43 -11.89 -20.08
C ILE A 25 -6.20 -10.54 -19.37
N ARG A 26 -5.02 -10.33 -18.79
CA ARG A 26 -4.64 -9.07 -18.17
C ARG A 26 -3.52 -8.44 -18.99
N ILE A 27 -3.72 -7.19 -19.40
CA ILE A 27 -2.72 -6.39 -20.08
C ILE A 27 -2.52 -5.13 -19.25
N SER A 28 -1.26 -4.80 -18.99
CA SER A 28 -0.91 -3.55 -18.31
C SER A 28 -0.40 -2.56 -19.33
N ASP A 29 -0.90 -1.32 -19.27
CA ASP A 29 -0.42 -0.19 -20.08
C ASP A 29 0.76 0.52 -19.40
N LEU A 30 1.51 -0.22 -18.58
CA LEU A 30 2.69 0.31 -17.90
C LEU A 30 3.76 0.66 -18.93
N THR A 31 4.09 1.94 -19.03
CA THR A 31 5.15 2.41 -19.93
C THR A 31 6.53 2.30 -19.29
N SER A 32 7.57 2.20 -20.10
CA SER A 32 8.96 2.24 -19.61
C SER A 32 9.28 3.56 -18.88
N GLU A 33 8.59 4.64 -19.25
CA GLU A 33 8.67 5.95 -18.60
C GLU A 33 8.08 5.92 -17.18
N GLN A 34 6.87 5.37 -17.01
CA GLN A 34 6.25 5.16 -15.69
C GLN A 34 7.10 4.26 -14.80
N GLU A 35 7.69 3.20 -15.36
CA GLU A 35 8.60 2.30 -14.64
C GLU A 35 9.89 3.03 -14.20
N SER A 36 10.47 3.86 -15.08
CA SER A 36 11.64 4.68 -14.78
C SER A 36 11.37 5.66 -13.64
N ILE A 37 10.21 6.32 -13.65
CA ILE A 37 9.80 7.23 -12.58
C ILE A 37 9.55 6.50 -11.27
N ALA A 38 8.91 5.33 -11.29
CA ALA A 38 8.74 4.52 -10.09
C ALA A 38 10.09 4.09 -9.49
N LYS A 39 11.06 3.73 -10.33
CA LYS A 39 12.42 3.38 -9.89
C LYS A 39 13.20 4.57 -9.35
N LYS A 40 13.01 5.75 -9.93
CA LYS A 40 13.76 6.97 -9.55
C LYS A 40 13.18 7.67 -8.32
N TYR A 41 11.86 7.76 -8.24
CA TYR A 41 11.14 8.59 -7.26
C TYR A 41 10.10 7.80 -6.45
N GLY A 42 9.66 6.63 -6.91
CA GLY A 42 8.77 5.80 -6.11
C GLY A 42 9.44 5.33 -4.82
N GLY A 43 8.73 5.40 -3.70
CA GLY A 43 9.29 5.02 -2.40
C GLY A 43 8.71 5.81 -1.22
N VAL A 44 9.39 5.70 -0.08
CA VAL A 44 9.01 6.36 1.16
C VAL A 44 9.86 7.62 1.36
N TYR A 45 9.19 8.74 1.63
CA TYR A 45 9.82 10.03 1.94
C TYR A 45 9.56 10.36 3.41
N VAL A 46 10.62 10.56 4.18
CA VAL A 46 10.56 10.83 5.62
C VAL A 46 10.98 12.26 5.89
N PHE A 47 10.08 13.02 6.54
CA PHE A 47 10.29 14.41 6.91
C PHE A 47 10.99 14.58 8.25
N ASP A 48 10.77 13.63 9.17
CA ASP A 48 11.42 13.60 10.48
C ASP A 48 11.98 12.20 10.74
N GLU A 49 13.29 12.05 10.54
CA GLU A 49 14.00 10.77 10.75
C GLU A 49 13.92 10.30 12.21
N LYS A 50 13.97 11.23 13.17
CA LYS A 50 13.99 10.88 14.60
C LYS A 50 12.64 10.28 15.00
N LEU A 51 11.55 10.91 14.59
CA LEU A 51 10.20 10.41 14.85
C LEU A 51 9.92 9.11 14.07
N GLU A 52 10.42 8.96 12.85
CA GLU A 52 10.22 7.72 12.10
C GLU A 52 10.95 6.54 12.74
N ARG A 53 12.21 6.71 13.15
CA ARG A 53 12.96 5.68 13.91
C ARG A 53 12.30 5.36 15.24
N GLU A 54 11.71 6.36 15.89
CA GLU A 54 10.95 6.18 17.12
C GLU A 54 9.70 5.30 16.89
N ILE A 55 8.96 5.55 15.81
CA ILE A 55 7.79 4.76 15.41
C ILE A 55 8.20 3.35 15.02
N ASP A 56 9.25 3.18 14.22
CA ASP A 56 9.73 1.85 13.77
C ASP A 56 10.08 0.95 14.96
N LYS A 57 10.72 1.50 15.99
CA LYS A 57 10.99 0.77 17.25
C LYS A 57 9.69 0.36 17.93
N ARG A 58 8.72 1.28 18.07
CA ARG A 58 7.43 1.01 18.73
C ARG A 58 6.59 -0.01 17.98
N GLU A 59 6.42 0.15 16.67
CA GLU A 59 5.68 -0.81 15.85
C GLU A 59 6.41 -2.18 15.80
N GLY A 60 7.75 -2.17 15.90
CA GLY A 60 8.54 -3.38 16.12
C GLY A 60 8.14 -4.12 17.41
N GLU A 61 8.09 -3.43 18.55
CA GLU A 61 7.67 -4.03 19.83
C GLU A 61 6.19 -4.45 19.82
N ARG A 62 5.30 -3.63 19.27
CA ARG A 62 3.87 -3.99 19.08
C ARG A 62 3.73 -5.27 18.25
N ASN A 63 4.46 -5.36 17.14
CA ASN A 63 4.42 -6.55 16.28
C ASN A 63 4.96 -7.80 16.97
N LYS A 64 6.01 -7.68 17.81
CA LYS A 64 6.53 -8.80 18.61
C LYS A 64 5.45 -9.33 19.56
N VAL A 65 4.83 -8.47 20.36
CA VAL A 65 3.77 -8.85 21.32
C VAL A 65 2.59 -9.49 20.58
N ASN A 66 2.14 -8.90 19.47
CA ASN A 66 1.06 -9.47 18.68
C ASN A 66 1.41 -10.87 18.13
N LYS A 67 2.64 -11.09 17.65
CA LYS A 67 3.10 -12.41 17.18
C LYS A 67 3.18 -13.44 18.30
N GLU A 68 3.60 -13.04 19.50
CA GLU A 68 3.62 -13.91 20.68
C GLU A 68 2.22 -14.37 21.05
N ILE A 69 1.25 -13.45 21.10
CA ILE A 69 -0.16 -13.78 21.35
C ILE A 69 -0.70 -14.75 20.29
N LEU A 70 -0.45 -14.47 19.00
CA LEU A 70 -0.89 -15.34 17.91
C LEU A 70 -0.28 -16.76 18.00
N LYS A 71 0.98 -16.86 18.42
CA LYS A 71 1.67 -18.15 18.63
C LYS A 71 1.13 -18.91 19.84
N GLU A 72 0.72 -18.21 20.89
CA GLU A 72 0.12 -18.84 22.07
C GLU A 72 -1.22 -19.50 21.72
N VAL A 73 -2.09 -18.78 21.00
CA VAL A 73 -3.42 -19.28 20.63
C VAL A 73 -3.39 -20.27 19.47
N SER A 74 -2.31 -20.33 18.68
CA SER A 74 -2.23 -21.25 17.52
C SER A 74 -2.26 -22.73 17.91
N ASN A 75 -1.98 -23.07 19.16
CA ASN A 75 -2.02 -24.45 19.66
C ASN A 75 -3.42 -24.93 20.03
N ILE A 76 -4.41 -24.03 20.07
CA ILE A 76 -5.80 -24.35 20.40
C ILE A 76 -6.51 -24.86 19.13
N GLN A 77 -7.00 -26.10 19.16
CA GLN A 77 -7.67 -26.73 18.02
C GLN A 77 -9.10 -26.19 17.80
N ASP A 78 -9.83 -25.95 18.90
CA ASP A 78 -11.18 -25.41 18.84
C ASP A 78 -11.14 -23.92 18.45
N LYS A 79 -11.80 -23.57 17.35
CA LYS A 79 -11.77 -22.21 16.80
C LYS A 79 -12.49 -21.20 17.68
N GLU A 80 -13.54 -21.60 18.38
CA GLU A 80 -14.31 -20.70 19.23
C GLU A 80 -13.50 -20.35 20.48
N GLU A 81 -12.91 -21.37 21.11
CA GLU A 81 -12.03 -21.19 22.26
C GLU A 81 -10.75 -20.42 21.87
N GLN A 82 -10.17 -20.72 20.70
CA GLN A 82 -9.03 -19.97 20.17
C GLN A 82 -9.36 -18.48 20.02
N ASN A 83 -10.50 -18.14 19.43
CA ASN A 83 -10.92 -16.76 19.25
C ASN A 83 -11.22 -16.05 20.57
N LYS A 84 -11.83 -16.76 21.53
CA LYS A 84 -12.09 -16.24 22.87
C LYS A 84 -10.78 -15.93 23.59
N GLN A 85 -9.84 -16.87 23.60
CA GLN A 85 -8.52 -16.69 24.21
C GLN A 85 -7.73 -15.57 23.52
N LEU A 86 -7.77 -15.49 22.19
CA LEU A 86 -7.13 -14.42 21.42
C LEU A 86 -7.64 -13.04 21.85
N ARG A 87 -8.95 -12.86 22.00
CA ARG A 87 -9.54 -11.59 22.44
C ARG A 87 -9.07 -11.20 23.84
N LEU A 88 -9.05 -12.16 24.77
CA LEU A 88 -8.60 -11.94 26.15
C LEU A 88 -7.13 -11.52 26.19
N LEU A 89 -6.25 -12.26 25.51
CA LEU A 89 -4.81 -11.96 25.46
C LEU A 89 -4.51 -10.63 24.75
N LEU A 90 -5.22 -10.30 23.67
CA LEU A 90 -5.10 -9.01 23.02
C LEU A 90 -5.54 -7.87 23.94
N GLN A 91 -6.63 -8.03 24.68
CA GLN A 91 -7.08 -7.02 25.65
C GLN A 91 -5.99 -6.78 26.71
N GLU A 92 -5.58 -7.85 27.41
CA GLU A 92 -4.67 -7.79 28.54
C GLU A 92 -3.25 -7.33 28.16
N ARG A 93 -2.68 -7.92 27.10
CA ARG A 93 -1.24 -7.75 26.81
C ARG A 93 -0.96 -6.71 25.73
N PHE A 94 -1.94 -6.39 24.88
CA PHE A 94 -1.76 -5.51 23.73
C PHE A 94 -2.49 -4.16 23.88
N TYR A 95 -3.80 -4.16 24.15
CA TYR A 95 -4.59 -2.94 24.22
C TYR A 95 -4.43 -2.20 25.55
N ASP A 96 -4.42 -2.93 26.68
CA ASP A 96 -4.29 -2.33 28.03
C ASP A 96 -2.83 -2.12 28.45
N ASN A 97 -1.88 -2.21 27.52
CA ASN A 97 -0.45 -2.10 27.79
C ASN A 97 0.07 -0.69 27.48
N PRO A 98 0.39 0.14 28.50
CA PRO A 98 0.84 1.52 28.29
C PRO A 98 2.15 1.63 27.49
N LYS A 99 3.00 0.61 27.54
CA LYS A 99 4.27 0.60 26.79
C LYS A 99 4.07 0.46 25.29
N LEU A 100 2.90 -0.01 24.86
CA LEU A 100 2.55 -0.19 23.46
C LEU A 100 1.75 0.99 22.91
N GLU A 101 1.44 2.01 23.71
CA GLU A 101 0.71 3.17 23.22
C GLU A 101 1.43 3.87 22.05
N ARG A 102 0.65 4.30 21.07
CA ARG A 102 1.13 5.03 19.89
C ARG A 102 1.37 6.51 20.19
N VAL A 103 2.16 6.82 21.20
CA VAL A 103 2.49 8.19 21.62
C VAL A 103 3.98 8.44 21.39
N LEU A 104 4.29 9.51 20.67
CA LEU A 104 5.65 9.96 20.35
C LEU A 104 6.27 10.72 21.53
N SER A 105 7.59 10.90 21.48
CA SER A 105 8.36 11.69 22.45
C SER A 105 7.91 13.16 22.57
N ASN A 106 7.27 13.70 21.52
CA ASN A 106 6.66 15.04 21.53
C ASN A 106 5.26 15.08 22.18
N GLY A 107 4.79 13.97 22.76
CA GLY A 107 3.49 13.83 23.42
C GLY A 107 2.30 13.67 22.47
N LYS A 108 2.53 13.67 21.15
CA LYS A 108 1.46 13.52 20.15
C LYS A 108 1.22 12.04 19.86
N ARG A 109 -0.05 11.68 19.64
CA ARG A 109 -0.41 10.35 19.13
C ARG A 109 -0.09 10.29 17.64
N TYR A 110 0.61 9.23 17.22
CA TYR A 110 0.87 8.98 15.80
C TYR A 110 -0.11 7.96 15.24
N TYR A 111 -0.26 8.02 13.92
CA TYR A 111 -1.17 7.22 13.15
C TYR A 111 -0.52 6.76 11.85
N SER A 112 -1.03 5.65 11.32
CA SER A 112 -0.76 5.20 9.96
C SER A 112 -2.02 5.30 9.13
N ARG A 113 -1.90 5.53 7.81
CA ARG A 113 -3.06 5.44 6.90
C ARG A 113 -3.78 4.09 6.97
N LYS A 114 -3.08 3.02 7.39
CA LYS A 114 -3.64 1.69 7.62
C LYS A 114 -4.63 1.61 8.78
N ASP A 115 -4.66 2.61 9.66
CA ASP A 115 -5.55 2.66 10.82
C ASP A 115 -7.00 3.03 10.46
N ASN A 116 -7.32 3.22 9.17
CA ASN A 116 -8.66 3.57 8.65
C ASN A 116 -9.29 4.81 9.32
N ILE A 117 -8.47 5.77 9.70
CA ILE A 117 -8.91 7.01 10.32
C ILE A 117 -9.55 7.89 9.25
N LYS A 118 -10.74 8.44 9.57
CA LYS A 118 -11.39 9.46 8.76
C LYS A 118 -10.58 10.75 8.88
N ILE A 119 -9.81 11.06 7.85
CA ILE A 119 -8.94 12.25 7.81
C ILE A 119 -9.53 13.39 6.99
N ASP A 120 -10.69 13.19 6.36
CA ASP A 120 -11.26 14.13 5.38
C ASP A 120 -11.62 15.50 5.99
N ASN A 121 -11.73 15.57 7.33
CA ASN A 121 -11.99 16.81 8.08
C ASN A 121 -10.72 17.57 8.48
N TYR A 122 -9.53 17.03 8.21
CA TYR A 122 -8.26 17.63 8.63
C TYR A 122 -7.56 18.33 7.47
N LYS A 123 -6.88 19.43 7.78
CA LYS A 123 -5.97 20.08 6.82
C LYS A 123 -4.66 19.31 6.80
N ILE A 124 -4.13 18.97 5.64
CA ILE A 124 -2.77 18.42 5.57
C ILE A 124 -1.80 19.59 5.49
N LEU A 125 -0.72 19.57 6.26
CA LEU A 125 0.29 20.63 6.24
C LEU A 125 0.87 20.77 4.82
N ASN A 126 0.51 21.82 4.09
CA ASN A 126 0.74 21.94 2.63
C ASN A 126 2.21 21.89 2.15
N ASN A 127 3.20 21.93 3.05
CA ASN A 127 4.61 22.08 2.66
C ASN A 127 5.26 20.82 2.08
N TYR A 128 4.62 19.65 2.12
CA TYR A 128 5.23 18.43 1.57
C TYR A 128 5.21 18.40 0.04
N GLU A 129 4.16 18.90 -0.60
CA GLU A 129 4.03 18.90 -2.05
C GLU A 129 5.06 19.84 -2.69
N GLU A 130 5.26 21.01 -2.10
CA GLU A 130 6.30 21.96 -2.49
C GLU A 130 7.70 21.34 -2.39
N LYS A 131 8.00 20.63 -1.29
CA LYS A 131 9.27 19.91 -1.12
C LYS A 131 9.48 18.81 -2.17
N LEU A 132 8.42 18.15 -2.62
CA LEU A 132 8.49 17.17 -3.70
C LEU A 132 8.76 17.83 -5.05
N LYS A 133 8.07 18.94 -5.34
CA LYS A 133 8.32 19.77 -6.52
C LYS A 133 9.77 20.24 -6.57
N GLU A 134 10.31 20.73 -5.45
CA GLU A 134 11.72 21.13 -5.35
C GLU A 134 12.69 19.98 -5.59
N PHE A 135 12.37 18.77 -5.11
CA PHE A 135 13.25 17.61 -5.26
C PHE A 135 13.23 17.01 -6.67
N MET A 136 12.04 16.85 -7.27
CA MET A 136 11.86 16.25 -8.59
C MET A 136 12.09 17.26 -9.72
N GLY A 137 11.93 18.56 -9.44
CA GLY A 137 12.07 19.63 -10.43
C GLY A 137 11.10 19.44 -11.59
N LYS A 138 11.61 19.57 -12.83
CA LYS A 138 10.80 19.43 -14.06
C LYS A 138 10.13 18.07 -14.21
N ASP A 139 10.70 17.03 -13.61
CA ASP A 139 10.08 15.69 -13.63
C ASP A 139 8.75 15.71 -12.84
N TYR A 140 8.59 16.58 -11.84
CA TYR A 140 7.31 16.68 -11.13
C TYR A 140 6.19 17.10 -12.09
N ASP A 141 6.37 18.23 -12.79
CA ASP A 141 5.33 18.79 -13.67
C ASP A 141 4.98 17.85 -14.83
N GLN A 142 5.97 17.12 -15.35
CA GLN A 142 5.76 16.15 -16.43
C GLN A 142 4.95 14.93 -15.96
N TYR A 143 5.14 14.50 -14.71
CA TYR A 143 4.60 13.22 -14.23
C TYR A 143 3.56 13.32 -13.13
N GLU A 144 3.18 14.52 -12.70
CA GLU A 144 2.26 14.76 -11.58
C GLU A 144 0.99 13.90 -11.69
N ASN A 145 0.39 13.81 -12.87
CA ASN A 145 -0.82 13.03 -13.13
C ASN A 145 -0.64 11.51 -12.92
N TYR A 146 0.60 11.03 -12.96
CA TYR A 146 0.94 9.63 -12.69
C TYR A 146 1.41 9.42 -11.25
N LEU A 147 1.58 10.46 -10.44
CA LEU A 147 2.03 10.30 -9.06
C LEU A 147 0.85 10.07 -8.13
N SER A 148 0.95 9.03 -7.30
CA SER A 148 0.06 8.81 -6.17
C SER A 148 0.82 9.04 -4.87
N ILE A 149 0.51 10.16 -4.22
CA ILE A 149 1.03 10.51 -2.91
C ILE A 149 0.07 10.02 -1.84
N ASN A 150 0.56 9.24 -0.88
CA ASN A 150 -0.23 8.70 0.21
C ASN A 150 0.46 9.01 1.55
N LEU A 151 -0.32 9.29 2.59
CA LEU A 151 0.22 9.44 3.94
C LEU A 151 0.82 8.10 4.42
N GLY A 152 2.03 8.16 4.96
CA GLY A 152 2.67 7.07 5.68
C GLY A 152 2.30 7.16 7.16
N TYR A 153 3.25 7.62 7.97
CA TYR A 153 3.02 7.99 9.36
C TYR A 153 2.76 9.49 9.48
N PHE A 154 1.88 9.86 10.41
CA PHE A 154 1.56 11.25 10.69
C PHE A 154 1.05 11.40 12.13
N TYR A 155 1.03 12.63 12.62
CA TYR A 155 0.29 13.00 13.82
C TYR A 155 -0.66 14.14 13.50
N ILE A 156 -1.59 14.39 14.41
CA ILE A 156 -2.55 15.49 14.30
C ILE A 156 -2.19 16.56 15.33
N ASP A 157 -2.13 17.80 14.89
CA ASP A 157 -1.90 18.97 15.73
C ASP A 157 -2.87 20.09 15.34
N ASN A 158 -3.76 20.48 16.26
CA ASN A 158 -4.77 21.52 16.04
C ASN A 158 -5.50 21.38 14.68
N ASP A 159 -6.16 20.24 14.46
CA ASP A 159 -6.87 19.88 13.22
C ASP A 159 -6.01 19.85 11.94
N THR A 160 -4.69 19.85 12.10
CA THR A 160 -3.73 19.75 11.01
C THR A 160 -2.99 18.42 11.07
N ILE A 161 -2.99 17.69 9.96
CA ILE A 161 -2.15 16.51 9.77
C ILE A 161 -0.73 16.99 9.48
N VAL A 162 0.20 16.54 10.31
CA VAL A 162 1.63 16.72 10.11
C VAL A 162 2.24 15.38 9.67
N PRO A 163 2.60 15.25 8.38
CA PRO A 163 3.22 14.04 7.88
C PRO A 163 4.61 13.85 8.49
N ILE A 164 4.86 12.65 9.04
CA ILE A 164 6.20 12.18 9.40
C ILE A 164 6.81 11.47 8.19
N SER A 165 5.99 10.73 7.45
CA SER A 165 6.37 10.13 6.19
C SER A 165 5.22 10.10 5.19
N ILE A 166 5.55 10.05 3.90
CA ILE A 166 4.63 9.82 2.79
C ILE A 166 5.17 8.72 1.89
N GLY A 167 4.28 8.02 1.20
CA GLY A 167 4.62 7.07 0.14
C GLY A 167 4.26 7.66 -1.22
N ILE A 168 5.20 7.55 -2.16
CA ILE A 168 5.00 7.92 -3.56
C ILE A 168 5.04 6.65 -4.41
N SER A 169 4.07 6.54 -5.30
CA SER A 169 3.96 5.45 -6.27
C SER A 169 3.54 6.01 -7.62
N THR A 170 3.86 5.29 -8.69
CA THR A 170 3.42 5.65 -10.04
C THR A 170 2.13 4.92 -10.38
N LEU A 171 1.15 5.62 -10.92
CA LEU A 171 -0.13 5.10 -11.37
C LEU A 171 -0.01 4.58 -12.80
N TYR A 172 -0.60 3.41 -13.05
CA TYR A 172 -0.75 2.84 -14.38
C TYR A 172 -2.11 2.14 -14.51
N THR A 173 -2.57 1.98 -15.74
CA THR A 173 -3.84 1.30 -16.02
C THR A 173 -3.60 -0.17 -16.34
N GLU A 174 -4.39 -1.04 -15.74
CA GLU A 174 -4.48 -2.46 -16.07
C GLU A 174 -5.84 -2.71 -16.71
N VAL A 175 -5.81 -3.26 -17.93
CA VAL A 175 -7.00 -3.69 -18.67
C VAL A 175 -7.18 -5.19 -18.48
N ILE A 176 -8.30 -5.57 -17.89
CA ILE A 176 -8.69 -6.97 -17.70
C ILE A 176 -9.78 -7.30 -18.72
N PHE A 177 -9.54 -8.29 -19.56
CA PHE A 177 -10.51 -8.80 -20.54
C PHE A 177 -11.37 -9.88 -19.90
N GLY A 178 -12.68 -9.74 -20.01
CA GLY A 178 -13.67 -10.64 -19.41
C GLY A 178 -15.09 -10.15 -19.66
N LEU A 179 -16.09 -10.90 -19.21
CA LEU A 179 -17.49 -10.49 -19.32
C LEU A 179 -17.89 -9.72 -18.05
N TYR A 180 -18.18 -8.43 -18.21
CA TYR A 180 -18.56 -7.52 -17.13
C TYR A 180 -19.88 -6.82 -17.43
N GLY A 181 -20.51 -6.27 -16.40
CA GLY A 181 -21.77 -5.55 -16.50
C GLY A 181 -22.98 -6.44 -16.25
N ASP A 182 -24.15 -5.82 -16.32
CA ASP A 182 -25.46 -6.44 -16.15
C ASP A 182 -26.43 -5.93 -17.23
N GLU A 183 -27.65 -6.46 -17.24
CA GLU A 183 -28.65 -6.12 -18.27
C GLU A 183 -28.99 -4.61 -18.30
N ALA A 184 -28.84 -3.89 -17.19
CA ALA A 184 -29.12 -2.45 -17.10
C ALA A 184 -27.96 -1.59 -17.59
N SER A 185 -26.72 -1.98 -17.30
CA SER A 185 -25.50 -1.22 -17.59
C SER A 185 -24.85 -1.59 -18.93
N GLY A 186 -25.34 -2.66 -19.57
CA GLY A 186 -24.78 -3.26 -20.77
C GLY A 186 -23.58 -4.16 -20.49
N ILE A 187 -23.37 -5.13 -21.40
CA ILE A 187 -22.24 -6.06 -21.33
C ILE A 187 -20.97 -5.36 -21.84
N LYS A 188 -19.89 -5.41 -21.06
CA LYS A 188 -18.54 -4.94 -21.43
C LYS A 188 -17.56 -6.12 -21.48
N PHE A 189 -16.64 -6.07 -22.43
CA PHE A 189 -15.60 -7.09 -22.61
C PHE A 189 -14.28 -6.74 -21.91
N THR A 190 -14.19 -5.54 -21.34
CA THR A 190 -13.01 -5.03 -20.64
C THR A 190 -13.41 -4.34 -19.34
N LYS A 191 -12.52 -4.41 -18.37
CA LYS A 191 -12.54 -3.63 -17.14
C LYS A 191 -11.18 -3.01 -16.94
N GLU A 192 -11.14 -1.69 -16.85
CA GLU A 192 -9.94 -0.93 -16.52
C GLU A 192 -9.84 -0.75 -15.01
N ASN A 193 -8.65 -0.98 -14.46
CA ASN A 193 -8.33 -0.72 -13.07
C ASN A 193 -7.07 0.15 -12.99
N THR A 194 -7.11 1.20 -12.18
CA THR A 194 -5.90 1.95 -11.83
C THR A 194 -5.09 1.16 -10.79
N GLN A 195 -3.85 0.86 -11.12
CA GLN A 195 -2.88 0.19 -10.27
C GLN A 195 -1.77 1.14 -9.83
N ARG A 196 -1.00 0.74 -8.82
CA ARG A 196 0.14 1.51 -8.29
C ARG A 196 1.41 0.69 -8.37
N LEU A 197 2.42 1.23 -9.04
CA LEU A 197 3.77 0.73 -9.02
C LEU A 197 4.53 1.43 -7.89
N ILE A 198 4.87 0.67 -6.85
CA ILE A 198 5.56 1.15 -5.66
C ILE A 198 7.06 0.97 -5.88
N GLY A 199 7.85 2.03 -5.69
CA GLY A 199 9.31 1.92 -5.65
C GLY A 199 9.82 1.52 -4.28
N ASP A 200 11.04 1.00 -4.22
CA ASP A 200 11.71 0.51 -3.01
C ASP A 200 12.64 1.54 -2.36
N ASN A 201 12.67 2.77 -2.90
CA ASN A 201 13.50 3.83 -2.39
C ASN A 201 13.04 4.32 -1.01
N LYS A 202 13.99 4.83 -0.22
CA LYS A 202 13.73 5.58 1.01
C LYS A 202 14.51 6.89 0.95
N PHE A 203 13.84 8.01 1.17
CA PHE A 203 14.42 9.35 1.13
C PHE A 203 14.24 10.03 2.47
N TYR A 204 15.31 10.66 2.99
CA TYR A 204 15.26 11.49 4.19
C TYR A 204 15.36 12.96 3.83
N PHE A 205 14.53 13.78 4.47
CA PHE A 205 14.60 15.23 4.36
C PHE A 205 15.72 15.77 5.28
N ILE A 206 16.88 16.04 4.70
CA ILE A 206 18.10 16.47 5.40
C ILE A 206 18.61 17.74 4.71
N ASP A 207 18.96 18.77 5.49
CA ASP A 207 19.45 20.05 4.97
C ASP A 207 18.52 20.67 3.91
N ASN A 208 17.21 20.65 4.20
CA ASN A 208 16.14 21.13 3.34
C ASN A 208 16.00 20.40 1.98
N LYS A 209 16.55 19.19 1.84
CA LYS A 209 16.45 18.40 0.60
C LYS A 209 16.20 16.93 0.89
N PHE A 210 15.49 16.26 -0.02
CA PHE A 210 15.39 14.81 0.03
C PHE A 210 16.68 14.15 -0.45
N GLN A 211 17.20 13.24 0.33
CA GLN A 211 18.39 12.46 0.03
C GLN A 211 18.04 10.98 0.04
N LYS A 212 18.35 10.28 -1.04
CA LYS A 212 18.14 8.83 -1.14
C LYS A 212 19.08 8.12 -0.17
N ILE A 213 18.51 7.30 0.71
CA ILE A 213 19.25 6.45 1.62
C ILE A 213 19.45 5.10 0.93
N ASN A 214 20.70 4.81 0.58
CA ASN A 214 21.06 3.47 0.13
C ASN A 214 21.11 2.55 1.35
N LYS A 215 20.42 1.41 1.27
CA LYS A 215 20.56 0.33 2.25
C LYS A 215 21.83 -0.47 2.00
#